data_AF-A0A969EGS2-F1
#
_entry.id   AF-A0A969EGS2-F1
#
_cell.length_a   1.000
_cell.length_b   1.000
_cell.length_c   1.000
_cell.angle_alpha   90.00
_cell.angle_beta   90.00
_cell.angle_gamma   90.00
#
_symmetry.space_group_name_H-M   'P 1'
#
loop_
_entity.id
_entity.type
_entity.pdbx_description
1 polymer ?
#
loop_
_entity_poly.entity_id
_entity_poly.type
_entity_poly.pdbx_seq_one_letter_code
_entity_poly.pdbx_strand_id
1 'polypeptide(L)'
;MNLKLKFQKQKPAQKKILTSAKEGDDLTEIKGVGPVISRKLNGMGIFSFQQIADMSDETVEKLSQTILRFPKRILKDNWREQAAKLVRQKKSSS
;
A
#
# COMPACT_ATOMS: atom_id res chain seq x y z
N MET A 1 -42.01 -13.18 -16.36
CA MET A 1 -40.61 -12.87 -16.74
C MET A 1 -39.77 -12.67 -15.48
N ASN A 2 -38.66 -13.40 -15.31
CA ASN A 2 -37.77 -13.30 -14.15
C ASN A 2 -36.46 -12.64 -14.56
N LEU A 3 -36.15 -11.45 -14.05
CA LEU A 3 -34.79 -10.91 -14.06
C LEU A 3 -34.34 -10.61 -12.63
N LYS A 4 -33.68 -11.61 -12.01
CA LYS A 4 -32.84 -11.39 -10.82
C LYS A 4 -31.53 -10.77 -11.28
N LEU A 5 -31.36 -9.46 -11.06
CA LEU A 5 -30.08 -8.78 -11.22
C LEU A 5 -29.09 -9.28 -10.16
N LYS A 6 -28.15 -10.13 -10.58
CA LYS A 6 -26.96 -10.48 -9.79
C LYS A 6 -25.89 -9.42 -10.05
N PHE A 7 -25.77 -8.44 -9.15
CA PHE A 7 -24.61 -7.56 -9.12
C PHE A 7 -23.39 -8.35 -8.63
N GLN A 8 -22.66 -9.00 -9.55
CA GLN A 8 -21.27 -9.37 -9.30
C GLN A 8 -20.42 -8.10 -9.32
N LYS A 9 -19.87 -7.70 -8.17
CA LYS A 9 -18.88 -6.63 -8.07
C LYS A 9 -17.57 -7.11 -8.70
N GLN A 10 -17.40 -6.83 -9.98
CA GLN A 10 -16.18 -7.03 -10.73
C GLN A 10 -15.10 -6.09 -10.15
N LYS A 11 -14.03 -6.67 -9.57
CA LYS A 11 -12.80 -5.92 -9.27
C LYS A 11 -12.12 -5.65 -10.62
N PRO A 12 -11.97 -4.40 -11.08
CA PRO A 12 -11.17 -4.16 -12.27
C PRO A 12 -9.74 -4.55 -11.94
N ALA A 13 -9.24 -5.55 -12.65
CA ALA A 13 -7.84 -5.94 -12.65
C ALA A 13 -7.00 -4.69 -12.89
N GLN A 14 -6.28 -4.24 -11.86
CA GLN A 14 -5.25 -3.22 -12.02
C GLN A 14 -4.19 -3.84 -12.92
N LYS A 15 -4.22 -3.40 -14.18
CA LYS A 15 -3.24 -3.69 -15.21
C LYS A 15 -1.87 -3.41 -14.60
N LYS A 16 -1.14 -4.50 -14.31
CA LYS A 16 0.22 -4.50 -13.77
C LYS A 16 1.12 -3.86 -14.81
N ILE A 17 1.26 -2.53 -14.77
CA ILE A 17 2.34 -1.86 -15.50
C ILE A 17 3.59 -2.10 -14.65
N LEU A 18 4.17 -3.29 -14.83
CA LEU A 18 5.52 -3.61 -14.40
C LEU A 18 6.48 -2.79 -15.27
N THR A 19 6.67 -1.51 -14.97
CA THR A 19 7.84 -0.80 -15.45
C THR A 19 9.01 -1.23 -14.60
N SER A 20 9.75 -2.20 -15.16
CA SER A 20 11.02 -2.70 -14.66
C SER A 20 12.01 -1.57 -14.33
N ALA A 21 12.70 -1.75 -13.20
CA ALA A 21 14.02 -1.21 -12.86
C ALA A 21 14.18 0.31 -12.60
N LYS A 22 13.97 0.73 -11.35
CA LYS A 22 15.04 1.24 -10.46
C LYS A 22 14.54 1.54 -9.03
N GLU A 23 15.12 0.80 -8.07
CA GLU A 23 15.32 1.09 -6.63
C GLU A 23 14.17 1.07 -5.60
N GLY A 24 12.91 0.74 -5.94
CA GLY A 24 11.80 0.68 -4.96
C GLY A 24 11.09 -0.68 -4.82
N ASP A 25 10.52 -0.94 -3.65
CA ASP A 25 9.53 -2.00 -3.40
C ASP A 25 8.15 -1.60 -3.95
N ASP A 26 7.31 -2.59 -4.28
CA ASP A 26 5.91 -2.35 -4.65
C ASP A 26 5.06 -2.11 -3.39
N LEU A 27 4.97 -0.85 -2.98
CA LEU A 27 4.20 -0.44 -1.79
C LEU A 27 2.71 -0.84 -1.87
N THR A 28 2.18 -1.15 -3.06
CA THR A 28 0.79 -1.59 -3.22
C THR A 28 0.53 -3.01 -2.69
N GLU A 29 1.58 -3.75 -2.34
CA GLU A 29 1.46 -5.03 -1.62
C GLU A 29 0.94 -4.85 -0.19
N ILE A 30 1.08 -3.67 0.40
CA ILE A 30 0.51 -3.36 1.73
C ILE A 30 -1.00 -3.14 1.58
N LYS A 31 -1.79 -3.94 2.29
CA LYS A 31 -3.25 -3.80 2.28
C LYS A 31 -3.66 -2.43 2.80
N GLY A 32 -4.38 -1.68 1.97
CA GLY A 32 -4.80 -0.30 2.24
C GLY A 32 -3.98 0.74 1.47
N VAL A 33 -2.81 0.36 0.94
CA VAL A 33 -2.00 1.19 0.04
C VAL A 33 -2.42 0.93 -1.40
N GLY A 34 -3.31 1.77 -1.92
CA GLY A 34 -3.66 1.76 -3.34
C GLY A 34 -2.61 2.48 -4.22
N PRO A 35 -2.70 2.39 -5.56
CA PRO A 35 -1.75 3.05 -6.47
C PRO A 35 -1.64 4.57 -6.28
N VAL A 36 -2.73 5.23 -5.88
CA VAL A 36 -2.73 6.66 -5.57
C VAL A 36 -1.87 6.97 -4.34
N ILE A 37 -1.98 6.14 -3.30
CA ILE A 37 -1.23 6.30 -2.06
C ILE A 37 0.25 6.00 -2.32
N SER A 38 0.55 4.89 -2.99
CA SER A 38 1.93 4.54 -3.38
C SER A 38 2.59 5.68 -4.15
N ARG A 39 1.91 6.30 -5.14
CA ARG A 39 2.45 7.47 -5.84
C ARG A 39 2.73 8.67 -4.92
N LYS A 40 1.86 8.92 -3.93
CA LYS A 40 2.08 10.00 -2.94
C LYS A 40 3.28 9.69 -2.05
N LEU A 41 3.41 8.45 -1.58
CA LEU A 41 4.54 7.99 -0.76
C LEU A 41 5.86 8.11 -1.53
N ASN A 42 5.87 7.66 -2.80
CA ASN A 42 7.01 7.81 -3.70
C ASN A 42 7.37 9.29 -3.90
N GLY A 43 6.37 10.17 -4.07
CA GLY A 43 6.58 11.61 -4.14
C GLY A 43 7.15 12.24 -2.86
N MET A 44 7.03 11.56 -1.73
CA MET A 44 7.62 11.94 -0.43
C MET A 44 8.98 11.27 -0.16
N GLY A 45 9.53 10.52 -1.12
CA GLY A 45 10.80 9.82 -0.97
C GLY A 45 10.72 8.44 -0.31
N ILE A 46 9.51 7.91 -0.11
CA ILE A 46 9.28 6.58 0.48
C ILE A 46 9.09 5.60 -0.67
N PHE A 47 10.06 4.71 -0.86
CA PHE A 47 10.07 3.75 -1.96
C PHE A 47 10.19 2.29 -1.51
N SER A 48 10.45 2.02 -0.22
CA SER A 48 10.71 0.66 0.28
C SER A 48 9.79 0.27 1.44
N PHE A 49 9.57 -1.05 1.61
CA PHE A 49 8.88 -1.60 2.78
C PHE A 49 9.64 -1.32 4.07
N GLN A 50 10.98 -1.33 4.02
CA GLN A 50 11.81 -1.04 5.19
C GLN A 50 11.57 0.37 5.70
N GLN A 51 11.54 1.38 4.82
CA GLN A 51 11.23 2.76 5.22
C GLN A 51 9.86 2.87 5.90
N ILE A 52 8.85 2.12 5.45
CA ILE A 52 7.52 2.10 6.08
C ILE A 52 7.57 1.39 7.44
N ALA A 53 8.27 0.25 7.53
CA ALA A 53 8.41 -0.49 8.78
C ALA A 53 9.13 0.32 9.87
N ASP A 54 10.10 1.15 9.48
CA ASP A 54 10.92 1.97 10.37
C ASP A 54 10.25 3.32 10.74
N MET A 55 9.04 3.61 10.24
CA MET A 55 8.35 4.87 10.57
C MET A 55 7.90 4.91 12.03
N SER A 56 8.19 6.02 12.70
CA SER A 56 7.61 6.34 14.00
C SER A 56 6.09 6.53 13.93
N ASP A 57 5.40 6.36 15.07
CA ASP A 57 3.96 6.63 15.18
C ASP A 57 3.60 8.04 14.71
N GLU A 58 4.42 9.03 15.09
CA GLU A 58 4.22 10.42 14.73
C GLU A 58 4.36 10.64 13.21
N THR A 59 5.34 10.00 12.57
CA THR A 59 5.53 10.06 11.12
C THR A 59 4.34 9.43 10.40
N VAL A 60 3.90 8.26 10.86
CA VAL A 60 2.72 7.58 10.32
C VAL A 60 1.48 8.45 10.45
N GLU A 61 1.29 9.10 11.59
CA GLU A 61 0.15 9.98 11.83
C GLU A 61 0.19 11.21 10.92
N LYS A 62 1.31 11.93 10.84
CA LYS A 62 1.48 13.09 9.95
C LYS A 62 1.28 12.72 8.49
N LEU A 63 1.86 11.60 8.04
CA LEU A 63 1.63 11.08 6.69
C LEU A 63 0.15 10.80 6.48
N SER A 64 -0.48 10.07 7.40
CA SER A 64 -1.89 9.71 7.31
C SER A 64 -2.81 10.93 7.15
N GLN A 65 -2.54 12.01 7.89
CA GLN A 65 -3.30 13.26 7.79
C GLN A 65 -3.07 13.98 6.45
N THR A 66 -1.86 13.86 5.89
CA THR A 66 -1.47 14.51 4.64
C THR A 66 -1.97 13.76 3.40
N ILE A 67 -1.87 12.43 3.39
CA ILE A 67 -2.12 11.60 2.19
C ILE A 67 -3.53 11.02 2.14
N LEU A 68 -4.19 10.82 3.30
CA LEU A 68 -5.49 10.17 3.39
C LEU A 68 -6.57 11.13 3.84
N ARG A 69 -7.75 10.97 3.22
CA ARG A 69 -8.99 11.58 3.72
C ARG A 69 -9.40 11.05 5.10
N PHE A 70 -8.91 9.86 5.47
CA PHE A 70 -9.21 9.19 6.74
C PHE A 70 -7.92 8.66 7.38
N PRO A 71 -7.24 9.47 8.22
CA PRO A 71 -5.90 9.17 8.75
C PRO A 71 -5.85 7.90 9.60
N LYS A 72 -6.91 7.63 10.38
CA LYS A 72 -7.01 6.44 11.24
C LYS A 72 -6.95 5.10 10.49
N ARG A 73 -7.03 5.09 9.15
CA ARG A 73 -6.91 3.86 8.35
C ARG A 73 -5.50 3.27 8.36
N ILE A 74 -4.43 4.06 8.41
CA ILE A 74 -3.06 3.51 8.44
C ILE A 74 -2.81 2.72 9.72
N LEU A 75 -3.24 3.31 10.85
CA LEU A 75 -3.15 2.68 12.17
C LEU A 75 -4.04 1.44 12.26
N LYS A 76 -5.24 1.47 11.66
CA LYS A 76 -6.16 0.33 11.67
C LYS A 76 -5.73 -0.80 10.73
N ASP A 77 -5.09 -0.47 9.62
CA ASP A 77 -4.63 -1.41 8.62
C ASP A 77 -3.18 -1.88 8.91
N ASN A 78 -2.55 -1.50 10.03
CA ASN A 78 -1.23 -1.97 10.48
C ASN A 78 -0.14 -1.96 9.39
N TRP A 79 -0.01 -0.86 8.64
CA TRP A 79 0.91 -0.81 7.48
C TRP A 79 2.36 -1.15 7.85
N ARG A 80 2.83 -0.73 9.03
CA ARG A 80 4.19 -1.05 9.51
C ARG A 80 4.40 -2.54 9.72
N GLU A 81 3.44 -3.24 10.34
CA GLU A 81 3.53 -4.68 10.57
C GLU A 81 3.52 -5.45 9.25
N GLN A 82 2.67 -5.03 8.31
CA GLN A 82 2.64 -5.60 6.96
C GLN A 82 3.96 -5.36 6.22
N ALA A 83 4.49 -4.14 6.28
CA ALA A 83 5.76 -3.80 5.66
C ALA A 83 6.92 -4.61 6.27
N ALA A 84 6.99 -4.74 7.59
CA ALA A 84 7.98 -5.57 8.27
C ALA A 84 7.90 -7.05 7.84
N LYS A 85 6.68 -7.58 7.66
CA LYS A 85 6.46 -8.92 7.14
C LYS A 85 6.97 -9.06 5.70
N LEU A 86 6.69 -8.09 4.83
CA LEU A 86 7.15 -8.09 3.44
C LEU A 86 8.69 -7.99 3.35
N VAL A 87 9.33 -7.17 4.19
CA VAL A 87 10.80 -7.12 4.31
C VAL A 87 11.36 -8.51 4.66
N ARG A 88 10.75 -9.20 5.61
CA ARG A 88 11.19 -10.55 6.00
C ARG A 88 10.98 -11.57 4.88
N GLN A 89 9.85 -11.52 4.18
CA GLN A 89 9.55 -12.40 3.05
C GLN A 89 10.53 -12.20 1.89
N LYS A 90 10.87 -10.94 1.59
CA LYS A 90 11.86 -10.59 0.56
C LYS A 90 13.24 -11.15 0.91
N LYS A 91 13.67 -11.04 2.18
CA LYS A 91 14.95 -11.60 2.65
C LYS A 91 15.04 -13.12 2.57
N SER A 92 13.92 -13.84 2.75
CA SER A 92 13.91 -15.31 2.66
C SER A 92 13.85 -15.87 1.23
N SER A 93 13.58 -15.01 0.25
CA SER A 93 13.39 -15.41 -1.15
C SER A 93 14.58 -15.03 -2.06
N SER A 94 15.68 -14.58 -1.46
CA SER A 94 16.95 -14.20 -2.11
C SER A 94 18.10 -14.95 -1.45
#